data_AF-A0A6L3X568-F1
#
_entry.id   AF-A0A6L3X568-F1
#
_cell.length_a   1.000
_cell.length_b   1.000
_cell.length_c   1.000
_cell.angle_alpha   90.00
_cell.angle_beta   90.00
_cell.angle_gamma   90.00
#
_symmetry.space_group_name_H-M   'P 1'
#
loop_
_entity.id
_entity.type
_entity.pdbx_description
1 polymer ?
#
loop_
_entity_poly.entity_id
_entity_poly.type
_entity_poly.pdbx_seq_one_letter_code
_entity_poly.pdbx_strand_id
1 'polypeptide(L)'
;YYEPFELPGRRMNTSRGWEIFPRIIYDMAMRIKNEYRNIDWFVAESGMGVENEAEFRNRDGIIDDAYRIAFISEHLYYTLLAREAGANCHGYML
;
A
#
# COMPACT_ATOMS: atom_id res chain seq x y z
N TYR A 1 4.32 -23.53 -22.45
CA TYR A 1 5.04 -23.22 -21.21
C TYR A 1 5.22 -21.72 -21.16
N TYR A 2 4.84 -21.05 -20.08
CA TYR A 2 5.12 -19.62 -19.87
C TYR A 2 5.96 -19.52 -18.60
N GLU A 3 7.01 -18.69 -18.63
CA GLU A 3 7.76 -18.34 -17.44
C GLU A 3 7.08 -17.15 -16.76
N PRO A 4 6.93 -17.16 -15.42
CA PRO A 4 6.49 -15.98 -14.70
C PRO A 4 7.50 -14.85 -14.91
N PHE A 5 7.04 -13.70 -15.42
CA PHE A 5 7.89 -12.53 -15.51
C PHE A 5 8.01 -11.88 -14.13
N GLU A 6 9.24 -11.80 -13.67
CA GLU A 6 9.63 -11.19 -12.42
C GLU A 6 10.23 -9.81 -12.71
N LEU A 7 9.48 -8.73 -12.45
CA LEU A 7 9.97 -7.37 -12.70
C LEU A 7 11.28 -7.14 -11.90
N PRO A 8 12.42 -6.85 -12.57
CA PRO A 8 13.68 -6.62 -11.89
C PRO A 8 13.62 -5.37 -11.00
N GLY A 9 14.12 -5.48 -9.77
CA GLY A 9 14.13 -4.37 -8.81
C GLY A 9 12.81 -4.10 -8.10
N ARG A 10 11.76 -4.91 -8.33
CA ARG A 10 10.51 -4.79 -7.59
C ARG A 10 10.73 -5.08 -6.10
N ARG A 11 10.06 -4.32 -5.23
CA ARG A 11 10.02 -4.61 -3.79
C ARG A 11 8.92 -5.63 -3.54
N MET A 12 9.20 -6.65 -2.73
CA MET A 12 8.27 -7.75 -2.47
C MET A 12 7.99 -7.90 -0.98
N ASN A 13 6.73 -8.15 -0.64
CA ASN A 13 6.37 -8.84 0.59
C ASN A 13 6.65 -10.33 0.38
N THR A 14 7.80 -10.80 0.85
CA THR A 14 8.24 -12.20 0.69
C THR A 14 7.37 -13.19 1.49
N SER A 15 6.64 -12.74 2.50
CA SER A 15 5.71 -13.58 3.25
C SER A 15 4.42 -13.89 2.48
N ARG A 16 3.97 -13.00 1.59
CA ARG A 16 2.71 -13.14 0.83
C ARG A 16 2.89 -13.26 -0.68
N GLY A 17 4.11 -13.05 -1.19
CA GLY A 17 4.38 -13.06 -2.63
C GLY A 17 3.78 -11.87 -3.37
N TRP A 18 3.51 -10.75 -2.67
CA TRP A 18 2.91 -9.55 -3.25
C TRP A 18 3.97 -8.48 -3.51
N GLU A 19 3.92 -7.84 -4.67
CA GLU A 19 4.71 -6.64 -4.94
C GLU A 19 4.23 -5.49 -4.06
N ILE A 20 5.18 -4.70 -3.56
CA ILE A 20 4.94 -3.48 -2.80
C ILE A 20 5.23 -2.30 -3.72
N PHE A 21 4.17 -1.70 -4.26
CA PHE A 21 4.25 -0.55 -5.16
C PHE A 21 3.33 0.60 -4.71
N PRO A 22 3.75 1.42 -3.73
CA PRO A 22 2.89 2.43 -3.09
C PRO A 22 2.33 3.48 -4.04
N ARG A 23 3.06 3.77 -5.12
CA ARG A 23 2.65 4.72 -6.16
C ARG A 23 1.33 4.34 -6.84
N ILE A 24 0.93 3.07 -6.78
CA ILE A 24 -0.33 2.60 -7.39
C ILE A 24 -1.55 3.38 -6.91
N ILE A 25 -1.55 3.86 -5.66
CA ILE A 25 -2.67 4.67 -5.13
C ILE A 25 -2.78 5.98 -5.91
N TYR A 26 -1.65 6.65 -6.16
CA TYR A 26 -1.63 7.89 -6.93
C TYR A 26 -2.09 7.64 -8.37
N ASP A 27 -1.56 6.60 -9.02
CA ASP A 27 -1.87 6.30 -10.40
C ASP A 27 -3.38 5.97 -10.59
N MET A 28 -3.95 5.17 -9.67
CA MET A 28 -5.39 4.87 -9.67
C MET A 28 -6.24 6.09 -9.32
N ALA A 29 -5.80 6.93 -8.40
CA ALA A 29 -6.49 8.18 -8.08
C ALA A 29 -6.54 9.13 -9.28
N MET A 30 -5.45 9.26 -10.03
CA MET A 30 -5.43 10.06 -11.26
C MET A 30 -6.36 9.48 -12.32
N ARG A 31 -6.43 8.14 -12.41
CA ARG A 31 -7.39 7.47 -13.28
C ARG A 31 -8.83 7.77 -12.88
N ILE A 32 -9.20 7.64 -11.60
CA ILE A 32 -10.54 7.99 -11.09
C ILE A 32 -10.88 9.45 -11.39
N LYS A 33 -9.92 10.35 -11.15
CA LYS A 33 -10.07 11.78 -11.42
C LYS A 33 -10.34 12.08 -12.90
N ASN A 34 -9.50 11.54 -13.80
CA ASN A 34 -9.50 11.92 -15.21
C ASN A 34 -10.53 11.14 -16.04
N GLU A 35 -10.82 9.90 -15.67
CA GLU A 35 -11.65 8.97 -16.46
C GLU A 35 -13.01 8.69 -15.83
N TYR A 36 -13.19 8.93 -14.52
CA TYR A 36 -14.40 8.54 -13.77
C TYR A 36 -15.07 9.73 -13.07
N ARG A 37 -14.99 10.92 -13.67
CA ARG A 37 -15.65 12.16 -13.18
C ARG A 37 -15.23 12.59 -11.77
N ASN A 38 -14.09 12.10 -11.28
CA ASN A 38 -13.58 12.42 -9.95
C ASN A 38 -14.65 12.27 -8.86
N ILE A 39 -15.38 11.14 -8.85
CA ILE A 39 -16.37 10.84 -7.80
C ILE A 39 -15.74 10.93 -6.41
N ASP A 40 -16.56 11.06 -5.37
CA ASP A 40 -16.07 10.92 -4.00
C ASP A 40 -15.69 9.47 -3.71
N TRP A 41 -14.49 9.26 -3.18
CA TRP A 41 -14.00 7.93 -2.83
C TRP A 41 -13.07 7.98 -1.62
N PHE A 42 -12.70 6.82 -1.09
CA PHE A 42 -11.69 6.66 -0.05
C PHE A 42 -10.98 5.32 -0.25
N VAL A 43 -9.76 5.18 0.30
CA VAL A 43 -9.09 3.89 0.33
C VAL A 43 -9.77 3.04 1.40
N ALA A 44 -10.57 2.06 0.98
CA ALA A 44 -11.35 1.22 1.88
C ALA A 44 -10.52 0.16 2.61
N GLU A 45 -9.45 -0.31 1.98
CA GLU A 45 -8.54 -1.31 2.56
C GLU A 45 -7.11 -1.03 2.07
N SER A 46 -6.14 -1.03 2.98
CA SER A 46 -4.73 -1.02 2.63
C SER A 46 -3.89 -1.50 3.80
N GLY A 47 -3.25 -2.66 3.65
CA GLY A 47 -2.43 -3.22 4.73
C GLY A 47 -1.40 -4.22 4.23
N MET A 48 -0.50 -4.59 5.14
CA MET A 48 0.51 -5.61 4.91
C MET A 48 0.43 -6.70 5.97
N GLY A 49 0.09 -7.91 5.52
CA GLY A 49 0.15 -9.11 6.33
C GLY A 49 1.53 -9.76 6.27
N VAL A 50 2.03 -10.19 7.43
CA VAL A 50 3.25 -10.98 7.58
C VAL A 50 2.90 -12.22 8.39
N GLU A 51 3.37 -13.39 7.96
CA GLU A 51 3.19 -14.65 8.69
C GLU A 51 4.15 -14.73 9.89
N ASN A 52 3.76 -15.50 10.91
CA ASN A 52 4.57 -15.77 12.10
C ASN A 52 5.09 -14.53 12.83
N GLU A 53 4.25 -13.50 12.98
CA GLU A 53 4.66 -12.23 13.61
C GLU A 53 5.23 -12.38 15.03
N ALA A 54 4.92 -13.49 15.72
CA ALA A 54 5.49 -13.82 17.02
C ALA A 54 7.03 -13.88 17.02
N GLU A 55 7.68 -14.09 15.88
CA GLU A 55 9.14 -14.03 15.74
C GLU A 55 9.70 -12.62 15.97
N PHE A 56 8.89 -11.59 15.73
CA PHE A 56 9.25 -10.18 15.97
C PHE A 56 8.84 -9.69 17.37
N ARG A 57 8.47 -10.59 18.28
CA ARG A 57 8.06 -10.23 19.64
C ARG A 57 9.26 -9.81 20.49
N ASN A 58 9.22 -8.61 21.03
CA ASN A 58 10.24 -8.09 21.93
C ASN A 58 10.10 -8.65 23.36
N ARG A 59 11.01 -8.26 24.26
CA ARG A 59 11.06 -8.74 25.66
C ARG A 59 9.80 -8.37 26.47
N ASP A 60 9.09 -7.33 26.08
CA ASP A 60 7.87 -6.85 26.74
C ASP A 60 6.60 -7.52 26.17
N GLY A 61 6.76 -8.44 25.21
CA GLY A 61 5.65 -9.17 24.60
C GLY A 61 4.97 -8.46 23.43
N ILE A 62 5.50 -7.31 23.00
CA ILE A 62 4.97 -6.50 21.89
C ILE A 62 5.60 -6.96 20.57
N ILE A 63 4.80 -7.05 19.51
CA ILE A 63 5.31 -7.32 18.16
C ILE A 63 5.94 -6.05 17.61
N ASP A 64 7.22 -6.10 17.22
CA ASP A 64 7.90 -5.02 16.51
C ASP A 64 7.58 -5.10 15.00
N ASP A 65 6.55 -4.38 14.59
CA ASP A 65 6.03 -4.37 13.21
C ASP A 65 6.38 -3.09 12.45
N ALA A 66 7.62 -2.60 12.60
CA ALA A 66 8.12 -1.44 11.86
C ALA A 66 7.92 -1.54 10.33
N TYR A 67 7.88 -2.76 9.77
CA TYR A 67 7.54 -2.99 8.37
C TYR A 67 6.13 -2.53 8.00
N ARG A 68 5.16 -2.69 8.91
CA ARG A 68 3.76 -2.29 8.71
C ARG A 68 3.66 -0.77 8.75
N ILE A 69 4.36 -0.13 9.69
CA ILE A 69 4.47 1.32 9.77
C ILE A 69 5.05 1.89 8.46
N ALA A 70 6.14 1.30 7.95
CA ALA A 70 6.75 1.73 6.70
C ALA A 70 5.79 1.58 5.51
N PHE A 71 5.13 0.42 5.39
CA PHE A 71 4.16 0.17 4.33
C PHE A 71 3.04 1.22 4.32
N ILE A 72 2.41 1.45 5.48
CA ILE A 72 1.29 2.40 5.60
C ILE A 72 1.76 3.81 5.29
N SER A 73 2.92 4.20 5.82
CA SER A 73 3.47 5.56 5.63
C SER A 73 3.68 5.89 4.15
N GLU A 74 4.22 4.93 3.38
CA GLU A 74 4.45 5.12 1.95
C GLU A 74 3.14 5.19 1.15
N HIS A 75 2.16 4.32 1.44
CA HIS A 75 0.86 4.32 0.74
C HIS A 75 0.04 5.56 1.09
N LEU A 76 0.06 5.97 2.36
CA LEU A 76 -0.58 7.20 2.81
C LEU A 76 0.05 8.44 2.17
N TYR A 77 1.39 8.46 2.02
CA TYR A 77 2.08 9.53 1.31
C TYR A 77 1.55 9.70 -0.13
N TYR A 78 1.42 8.62 -0.90
CA TYR A 78 0.86 8.70 -2.26
C TYR A 78 -0.63 9.05 -2.27
N THR A 79 -1.38 8.67 -1.24
CA THR A 79 -2.77 9.10 -1.05
C THR A 79 -2.86 10.61 -0.89
N LEU A 80 -1.99 11.19 -0.05
CA LEU A 80 -1.91 12.63 0.17
C LEU A 80 -1.48 13.38 -1.08
N LEU A 81 -0.45 12.89 -1.81
CA LEU A 81 -0.06 13.46 -3.10
C LEU A 81 -1.21 13.45 -4.10
N ALA A 82 -2.01 12.38 -4.15
CA ALA A 82 -3.16 12.31 -5.05
C ALA A 82 -4.24 13.33 -4.69
N ARG A 83 -4.48 13.53 -3.39
CA ARG A 83 -5.40 14.54 -2.87
C ARG A 83 -4.90 15.96 -3.20
N GLU A 84 -3.61 16.24 -3.02
CA GLU A 84 -2.97 17.51 -3.43
C GLU A 84 -3.08 17.75 -4.93
N ALA A 85 -2.98 16.68 -5.74
CA ALA A 85 -3.21 16.73 -7.17
C ALA A 85 -4.70 16.87 -7.56
N GLY A 86 -5.62 16.99 -6.61
CA GLY A 86 -7.05 17.27 -6.83
C GLY A 86 -7.94 16.05 -7.00
N ALA A 87 -7.50 14.85 -6.58
CA ALA A 87 -8.39 13.70 -6.47
C ALA A 87 -9.36 13.87 -5.29
N ASN A 88 -10.64 13.51 -5.48
CA ASN A 88 -11.68 13.56 -4.44
C ASN A 88 -11.59 12.36 -3.47
N CYS A 89 -10.40 12.14 -2.90
CA CYS A 89 -10.16 11.15 -1.87
C CYS A 89 -10.39 11.74 -0.48
N HIS A 90 -11.34 11.16 0.27
CA HIS A 90 -11.81 11.69 1.55
C HIS A 90 -11.41 10.86 2.76
N GLY A 91 -10.71 9.74 2.57
CA GLY A 91 -10.34 8.88 3.68
C GLY A 91 -9.35 7.79 3.31
N TYR A 92 -8.81 7.18 4.36
CA TYR A 92 -7.91 6.04 4.28
C TYR A 92 -8.21 5.12 5.46
N MET A 93 -8.60 3.89 5.15
CA MET A 93 -8.88 2.85 6.12
C MET A 93 -7.77 1.79 6.08
N LEU A 94 -7.26 1.49 7.27
CA LEU A 94 -6.23 0.49 7.50
C LEU A 94 -6.85 -0.90 7.69
#